data_AF-A0A8J7B055-F1
#
_entry.id   AF-A0A8J7B055-F1
#
_cell.length_a   1.000
_cell.length_b   1.000
_cell.length_c   1.000
_cell.angle_alpha   90.00
_cell.angle_beta   90.00
_cell.angle_gamma   90.00
#
_symmetry.space_group_name_H-M   'P 1'
#
loop_
_entity.id
_entity.type
_entity.pdbx_description
1 polymer ?
#
loop_
_entity_poly.entity_id
_entity_poly.type
_entity_poly.pdbx_seq_one_letter_code
_entity_poly.pdbx_strand_id
1 'polypeptide(L)'
;MQARRMARELALLGLSQLSEKPGKLAMGDFEKLLLTAIQTLTAEAKDALETASDELKRGNQHLVDSGTRASDVEKGRAMVEDAIALTQTAINRLAHAVELPEFIRLSNQSEIEAFALELLSNTAKHQRDVDTVLDEAMVAWNLKRLARIDRDILRLAVVEMTYLGTPDRVAINEAVELAKRYSDDDGYRFINGVLRRVVTRGLGDEAASSEATVDSPVG
;
A
#
# COMPACT_ATOMS: atom_id res chain seq x y z
N MET A 1 -5.71 16.61 -7.79
CA MET A 1 -5.42 15.17 -8.00
C MET A 1 -4.06 14.76 -7.43
N GLN A 2 -2.98 15.49 -7.73
CA GLN A 2 -1.63 15.16 -7.22
C GLN A 2 -1.49 15.26 -5.69
N ALA A 3 -2.07 16.29 -5.06
CA ALA A 3 -2.05 16.45 -3.59
C ALA A 3 -2.65 15.24 -2.84
N ARG A 4 -3.84 14.78 -3.23
CA ARG A 4 -4.45 13.58 -2.63
C ARG A 4 -3.62 12.31 -2.82
N ARG A 5 -3.00 12.14 -3.99
CA ARG A 5 -2.10 11.00 -4.23
C ARG A 5 -0.92 11.00 -3.25
N MET A 6 -0.29 12.16 -3.06
CA MET A 6 0.80 12.29 -2.09
C MET A 6 0.33 12.03 -0.66
N ALA A 7 -0.82 12.56 -0.28
CA ALA A 7 -1.38 12.35 1.04
C ALA A 7 -1.68 10.86 1.34
N ARG A 8 -2.12 10.08 0.33
CA ARG A 8 -2.26 8.61 0.46
C ARG A 8 -0.93 7.91 0.65
N GLU A 9 0.09 8.31 -0.12
CA GLU A 9 1.43 7.75 -0.04
C GLU A 9 2.06 8.01 1.33
N LEU A 10 1.93 9.25 1.80
CA LEU A 10 2.30 9.67 3.15
C LEU A 10 1.55 8.87 4.23
N ALA A 11 0.22 8.71 4.09
CA ALA A 11 -0.56 7.91 5.03
C ALA A 11 -0.13 6.43 5.04
N LEU A 12 0.16 5.85 3.87
CA LEU A 12 0.61 4.46 3.75
C LEU A 12 1.97 4.24 4.43
N LEU A 13 2.94 5.11 4.14
CA LEU A 13 4.27 5.05 4.75
C LEU A 13 4.22 5.37 6.25
N GLY A 14 3.31 6.25 6.69
CA GLY A 14 3.08 6.60 8.09
C GLY A 14 2.37 5.52 8.90
N LEU A 15 1.45 4.76 8.28
CA LEU A 15 0.81 3.59 8.90
C LEU A 15 1.83 2.55 9.36
N SER A 16 3.01 2.50 8.74
CA SER A 16 4.12 1.63 9.13
C SER A 16 4.49 1.71 10.62
N GLN A 17 4.54 2.93 11.14
CA GLN A 17 5.03 3.23 12.49
C GLN A 17 3.92 3.63 13.48
N LEU A 18 2.73 4.01 13.01
CA LEU A 18 1.63 4.44 13.90
C LEU A 18 0.98 3.31 14.71
N SER A 19 1.30 2.05 14.41
CA SER A 19 0.80 0.87 15.14
C SER A 19 1.17 0.86 16.63
N GLU A 20 2.08 1.71 17.10
CA GLU A 20 2.54 1.69 18.50
C GLU A 20 1.70 2.55 19.46
N LYS A 21 0.99 3.61 19.01
CA LYS A 21 0.13 4.44 19.89
C LYS A 21 -1.04 5.10 19.12
N PRO A 22 -2.28 4.65 19.30
CA PRO A 22 -3.46 5.32 18.73
C PRO A 22 -3.80 6.55 19.58
N GLY A 23 -3.11 7.67 19.31
CA GLY A 23 -3.41 9.00 19.86
C GLY A 23 -3.96 9.93 18.79
N LYS A 24 -4.70 10.98 19.19
CA LYS A 24 -5.13 12.03 18.27
C LYS A 24 -3.91 12.66 17.59
N LEU A 25 -3.81 12.50 16.27
CA LEU A 25 -2.80 13.14 15.45
C LEU A 25 -3.06 14.67 15.43
N ALA A 26 -2.03 15.47 15.68
CA ALA A 26 -2.04 16.94 15.67
C ALA A 26 -1.21 17.50 14.50
N MET A 27 -1.30 18.82 14.24
CA MET A 27 -0.54 19.51 13.16
C MET A 27 0.99 19.27 13.23
N GLY A 28 1.57 19.10 14.42
CA GLY A 28 3.00 18.75 14.58
C GLY A 28 3.35 17.31 14.18
N ASP A 29 2.37 16.49 13.81
CA ASP A 29 2.59 15.11 13.39
C ASP A 29 2.82 15.00 11.88
N PHE A 30 2.55 16.04 11.08
CA PHE A 30 2.84 16.02 9.65
C PHE A 30 4.35 16.00 9.35
N GLU A 31 5.13 16.85 10.01
CA GLU A 31 6.60 16.85 9.86
C GLU A 31 7.20 15.52 10.30
N LYS A 32 6.69 14.94 11.39
CA LYS A 32 7.09 13.61 11.86
C LYS A 32 6.70 12.52 10.88
N LEU A 33 5.50 12.63 10.29
CA LEU A 33 5.02 11.70 9.29
C LEU A 33 5.88 11.77 8.02
N LEU A 34 6.22 12.97 7.57
CA LEU A 34 7.13 13.16 6.45
C LEU A 34 8.51 12.58 6.74
N LEU A 35 9.08 12.88 7.91
CA LEU A 35 10.37 12.32 8.34
C LEU A 35 10.31 10.79 8.40
N THR A 36 9.21 10.25 8.93
CA THR A 36 8.97 8.80 9.00
C THR A 36 8.91 8.19 7.61
N ALA A 37 8.19 8.79 6.67
CA ALA A 37 8.10 8.32 5.29
C ALA A 37 9.47 8.28 4.62
N ILE A 38 10.27 9.33 4.77
CA ILE A 38 11.65 9.40 4.24
C ILE A 38 12.53 8.30 4.87
N GLN A 39 12.44 8.12 6.19
CA GLN A 39 13.19 7.10 6.91
C GLN A 39 12.80 5.68 6.48
N THR A 40 11.51 5.40 6.32
CA THR A 40 11.00 4.12 5.83
C THR A 40 11.51 3.83 4.42
N LEU A 41 11.40 4.78 3.49
CA LEU A 41 11.91 4.60 2.12
C LEU A 41 13.43 4.38 2.09
N THR A 42 14.18 5.11 2.92
CA THR A 42 15.63 4.98 3.02
C THR A 42 16.04 3.63 3.60
N ALA A 43 15.32 3.14 4.61
CA ALA A 43 15.54 1.82 5.20
C ALA A 43 15.24 0.70 4.20
N GLU A 44 14.09 0.75 3.52
CA GLU A 44 13.73 -0.21 2.48
C GLU A 44 14.75 -0.24 1.35
N ALA A 45 15.24 0.93 0.90
CA ALA A 45 16.28 1.01 -0.11
C ALA A 45 17.58 0.35 0.34
N LYS A 46 17.96 0.56 1.61
CA LYS A 46 19.15 -0.05 2.19
C LYS A 46 19.02 -1.57 2.24
N ASP A 47 17.90 -2.10 2.73
CA ASP A 47 17.65 -3.54 2.83
C ASP A 47 17.65 -4.20 1.44
N ALA A 48 17.06 -3.53 0.45
CA ALA A 48 17.08 -3.99 -0.94
C ALA A 48 18.51 -4.02 -1.53
N LEU A 49 19.35 -3.01 -1.24
CA LEU A 49 20.75 -2.98 -1.67
C LEU A 49 21.61 -4.04 -0.97
N GLU A 50 21.38 -4.29 0.31
CA GLU A 50 22.07 -5.36 1.05
C GLU A 50 21.73 -6.73 0.42
N THR A 51 20.44 -6.98 0.17
CA THR A 51 19.98 -8.21 -0.49
C THR A 51 20.56 -8.35 -1.90
N ALA A 52 20.55 -7.26 -2.70
CA ALA A 52 21.12 -7.25 -4.04
C ALA A 52 22.62 -7.56 -4.03
N SER A 53 23.36 -6.98 -3.07
CA SER A 53 24.80 -7.23 -2.88
C SER A 53 25.07 -8.70 -2.57
N ASP A 54 24.25 -9.32 -1.73
CA ASP A 54 24.41 -10.72 -1.36
C ASP A 54 23.99 -11.69 -2.48
N GLU A 55 22.99 -11.35 -3.29
CA GLU A 55 22.68 -12.10 -4.52
C GLU A 55 23.81 -11.99 -5.55
N LEU A 56 24.40 -10.79 -5.74
CA LEU A 56 25.56 -10.63 -6.64
C LEU A 56 26.77 -11.45 -6.18
N LYS A 57 27.08 -11.45 -4.88
CA LYS A 57 28.19 -12.27 -4.34
C LYS A 57 27.94 -13.74 -4.58
N ARG A 58 26.72 -14.23 -4.31
CA ARG A 58 26.37 -15.65 -4.53
C ARG A 58 26.39 -16.02 -6.01
N GLY A 59 25.81 -15.19 -6.87
CA GLY A 59 25.84 -15.39 -8.32
C GLY A 59 27.27 -15.45 -8.85
N ASN A 60 28.13 -14.52 -8.43
CA ASN A 60 29.54 -14.52 -8.80
C ASN A 60 30.27 -15.76 -8.29
N GLN A 61 30.07 -16.15 -7.03
CA GLN A 61 30.70 -17.36 -6.46
C GLN A 61 30.25 -18.61 -7.22
N HIS A 62 28.97 -18.72 -7.54
CA HIS A 62 28.46 -19.82 -8.37
C HIS A 62 29.10 -19.84 -9.75
N LEU A 63 29.26 -18.70 -10.42
CA LEU A 63 29.91 -18.65 -11.74
C LEU A 63 31.40 -19.02 -11.67
N VAL A 64 32.08 -18.70 -10.57
CA VAL A 64 33.51 -19.01 -10.37
C VAL A 64 33.73 -20.49 -10.02
N ASP A 65 32.93 -21.06 -9.13
CA ASP A 65 33.09 -22.44 -8.66
C ASP A 65 32.60 -23.48 -9.67
N SER A 66 31.68 -23.06 -10.53
CA SER A 66 31.08 -23.95 -11.51
C SER A 66 31.94 -23.96 -12.75
N GLY A 67 32.74 -25.01 -12.93
CA GLY A 67 33.58 -25.23 -14.10
C GLY A 67 32.79 -25.36 -15.42
N THR A 68 32.18 -24.26 -15.87
CA THR A 68 31.46 -24.06 -17.13
C THR A 68 30.29 -25.00 -17.43
N ARG A 69 29.60 -25.51 -16.39
CA ARG A 69 28.32 -26.24 -16.58
C ARG A 69 27.18 -25.26 -16.89
N ALA A 70 26.41 -25.56 -17.93
CA ALA A 70 25.30 -24.71 -18.38
C ALA A 70 24.28 -24.40 -17.27
N SER A 71 23.91 -25.40 -16.45
CA SER A 71 22.95 -25.23 -15.35
C SER A 71 23.40 -24.25 -14.28
N ASP A 72 24.72 -24.18 -14.04
CA ASP A 72 25.27 -23.32 -13.01
C ASP A 72 25.43 -21.88 -13.50
N VAL A 73 25.71 -21.72 -14.80
CA VAL A 73 25.66 -20.42 -15.49
C VAL A 73 24.24 -19.85 -15.50
N GLU A 74 23.22 -20.68 -15.74
CA GLU A 74 21.81 -20.26 -15.68
C GLU A 74 21.41 -19.77 -14.28
N LYS A 75 21.79 -20.50 -13.22
CA LYS A 75 21.56 -20.06 -11.84
C LYS A 75 22.28 -18.76 -11.50
N GLY A 76 23.56 -18.66 -11.88
CA GLY A 76 24.33 -17.43 -11.71
C GLY A 76 23.70 -16.24 -12.43
N ARG A 77 23.17 -16.45 -13.64
CA ARG A 77 22.44 -15.42 -14.39
C ARG A 77 21.15 -14.99 -13.69
N ALA A 78 20.36 -15.95 -13.20
CA ALA A 78 19.13 -15.66 -12.45
C ALA A 78 19.42 -14.81 -11.20
N MET A 79 20.46 -15.14 -10.43
CA MET A 79 20.85 -14.36 -9.25
C MET A 79 21.28 -12.92 -9.60
N VAL A 80 21.94 -12.73 -10.75
CA VAL A 80 22.30 -11.40 -11.25
C VAL A 80 21.05 -10.63 -11.69
N GLU A 81 20.11 -11.28 -12.38
CA GLU A 81 18.81 -10.69 -12.76
C GLU A 81 18.03 -10.24 -11.51
N ASP A 82 17.97 -11.07 -10.47
CA ASP A 82 17.32 -10.74 -9.19
C ASP A 82 18.00 -9.53 -8.51
N ALA A 83 19.33 -9.51 -8.49
CA ALA A 83 20.07 -8.39 -7.91
C ALA A 83 19.85 -7.06 -8.68
N ILE A 84 19.72 -7.12 -10.00
CA ILE A 84 19.39 -5.94 -10.81
C ILE A 84 18.00 -5.43 -10.44
N ALA A 85 17.01 -6.31 -10.29
CA ALA A 85 15.66 -5.94 -9.90
C ALA A 85 15.61 -5.30 -8.49
N LEU A 86 16.33 -5.88 -7.52
CA LEU A 86 16.47 -5.32 -6.17
C LEU A 86 17.15 -3.94 -6.17
N THR A 87 18.22 -3.78 -6.97
CA THR A 87 18.91 -2.50 -7.14
C THR A 87 17.99 -1.44 -7.73
N GLN A 88 17.22 -1.78 -8.76
CA GLN A 88 16.25 -0.87 -9.36
C GLN A 88 15.18 -0.44 -8.35
N THR A 89 14.71 -1.38 -7.51
CA THR A 89 13.78 -1.08 -6.42
C THR A 89 14.37 -0.07 -5.45
N ALA A 90 15.61 -0.27 -5.03
CA ALA A 90 16.30 0.67 -4.14
C ALA A 90 16.47 2.07 -4.77
N ILE A 91 16.84 2.13 -6.06
CA ILE A 91 16.96 3.40 -6.79
C ILE A 91 15.62 4.14 -6.79
N ASN A 92 14.52 3.44 -7.10
CA ASN A 92 13.19 4.04 -7.10
C ASN A 92 12.78 4.55 -5.70
N ARG A 93 13.10 3.79 -4.64
CA ARG A 93 12.82 4.19 -3.25
C ARG A 93 13.61 5.44 -2.85
N LEU A 94 14.89 5.53 -3.22
CA LEU A 94 15.72 6.71 -2.96
C LEU A 94 15.25 7.93 -3.74
N ALA A 95 14.90 7.76 -5.02
CA ALA A 95 14.33 8.84 -5.83
C ALA A 95 13.08 9.43 -5.15
N HIS A 96 12.16 8.57 -4.71
CA HIS A 96 10.96 9.00 -3.98
C HIS A 96 11.31 9.71 -2.67
N ALA A 97 12.27 9.20 -1.89
CA ALA A 97 12.67 9.81 -0.62
C ALA A 97 13.24 11.23 -0.82
N VAL A 98 13.95 11.46 -1.93
CA VAL A 98 14.51 12.78 -2.29
C VAL A 98 13.43 13.71 -2.84
N GLU A 99 12.50 13.20 -3.65
CA GLU A 99 11.45 13.97 -4.31
C GLU A 99 10.31 14.39 -3.36
N LEU A 100 9.95 13.54 -2.38
CA LEU A 100 8.82 13.76 -1.47
C LEU A 100 8.84 15.14 -0.77
N PRO A 101 9.94 15.57 -0.11
CA PRO A 101 10.00 16.87 0.56
C PRO A 101 9.84 18.05 -0.42
N GLU A 102 10.44 17.94 -1.60
CA GLU A 102 10.36 18.98 -2.63
C GLU A 102 8.94 19.12 -3.16
N PHE A 103 8.30 18.01 -3.52
CA PHE A 103 6.93 18.02 -4.02
C PHE A 103 5.93 18.53 -2.99
N ILE A 104 6.06 18.18 -1.71
CA ILE A 104 5.17 18.70 -0.66
C ILE A 104 5.31 20.21 -0.53
N ARG A 105 6.54 20.74 -0.60
CA ARG A 105 6.80 22.17 -0.51
C ARG A 105 6.28 22.94 -1.74
N LEU A 106 6.32 22.32 -2.92
CA LEU A 106 5.82 22.91 -4.17
C LEU A 106 4.30 22.76 -4.34
N SER A 107 3.70 21.80 -3.64
CA SER A 107 2.26 21.55 -3.64
C SER A 107 1.58 22.28 -2.48
N ASN A 108 0.25 22.35 -2.48
CA ASN A 108 -0.52 22.93 -1.37
C ASN A 108 -0.38 22.06 -0.09
N GLN A 109 0.70 22.25 0.67
CA GLN A 109 1.06 21.45 1.84
C GLN A 109 -0.10 21.30 2.82
N SER A 110 -0.88 22.36 3.03
CA SER A 110 -2.03 22.35 3.93
C SER A 110 -3.11 21.33 3.53
N GLU A 111 -3.35 21.15 2.23
CA GLU A 111 -4.32 20.19 1.72
C GLU A 111 -3.80 18.74 1.83
N ILE A 112 -2.50 18.55 1.56
CA ILE A 112 -1.84 17.24 1.69
C ILE A 112 -1.88 16.79 3.15
N GLU A 113 -1.49 17.69 4.06
CA GLU A 113 -1.50 17.44 5.49
C GLU A 113 -2.90 17.10 6.00
N ALA A 114 -3.89 17.96 5.70
CA ALA A 114 -5.26 17.75 6.15
C ALA A 114 -5.80 16.39 5.72
N PHE A 115 -5.63 16.03 4.45
CA PHE A 115 -6.14 14.76 3.92
C PHE A 115 -5.38 13.55 4.47
N ALA A 116 -4.04 13.62 4.59
CA ALA A 116 -3.25 12.52 5.14
C ALA A 116 -3.63 12.23 6.60
N LEU A 117 -3.78 13.27 7.42
CA LEU A 117 -4.18 13.15 8.82
C LEU A 117 -5.62 12.66 8.98
N GLU A 118 -6.54 13.16 8.15
CA GLU A 118 -7.94 12.70 8.13
C GLU A 118 -8.02 11.21 7.77
N LEU A 119 -7.28 10.79 6.74
CA LEU A 119 -7.23 9.39 6.30
C LEU A 119 -6.66 8.47 7.38
N LEU A 120 -5.56 8.86 8.01
CA LEU A 120 -4.96 8.10 9.12
C LEU A 120 -5.89 8.02 10.34
N SER A 121 -6.52 9.13 10.70
CA SER A 121 -7.43 9.20 11.84
C SER A 121 -8.64 8.27 11.64
N ASN A 122 -9.27 8.32 10.46
CA ASN A 122 -10.39 7.44 10.13
C ASN A 122 -9.96 5.97 10.05
N THR A 123 -8.77 5.69 9.52
CA THR A 123 -8.22 4.33 9.47
C THR A 123 -8.03 3.74 10.86
N ALA A 124 -7.45 4.51 11.79
CA ALA A 124 -7.29 4.08 13.18
C ALA A 124 -8.63 3.90 13.90
N LYS A 125 -9.59 4.82 13.66
CA LYS A 125 -10.90 4.81 14.31
C LYS A 125 -11.78 3.64 13.84
N HIS A 126 -11.74 3.31 12.56
CA HIS A 126 -12.64 2.34 11.92
C HIS A 126 -11.94 1.01 11.58
N GLN A 127 -10.75 0.77 12.13
CA GLN A 127 -9.93 -0.40 11.76
C GLN A 127 -10.67 -1.73 11.87
N ARG A 128 -11.45 -1.95 12.94
CA ARG A 128 -12.17 -3.22 13.14
C ARG A 128 -13.28 -3.44 12.10
N ASP A 129 -14.04 -2.39 11.80
CA ASP A 129 -15.14 -2.45 10.84
C ASP A 129 -14.57 -2.71 9.43
N VAL A 130 -13.51 -1.97 9.08
CA VAL A 130 -12.79 -2.12 7.80
C VAL A 130 -12.18 -3.52 7.66
N ASP A 131 -11.55 -4.05 8.72
CA ASP A 131 -10.97 -5.39 8.69
C ASP A 131 -12.05 -6.46 8.45
N THR A 132 -13.24 -6.28 9.03
CA THR A 132 -14.39 -7.19 8.85
C THR A 132 -14.88 -7.18 7.40
N VAL A 133 -15.12 -5.99 6.84
CA VAL A 133 -15.54 -5.81 5.44
C VAL A 133 -14.53 -6.44 4.47
N LEU A 134 -13.24 -6.29 4.76
CA LEU A 134 -12.17 -6.86 3.94
C LEU A 134 -12.11 -8.40 4.04
N ASP A 135 -12.21 -8.96 5.25
CA ASP A 135 -12.22 -10.41 5.46
C ASP A 135 -13.42 -11.07 4.74
N GLU A 136 -14.61 -10.45 4.77
CA GLU A 136 -15.80 -10.93 4.05
C GLU A 136 -15.65 -10.87 2.53
N ALA A 137 -14.88 -9.90 2.01
CA ALA A 137 -14.60 -9.76 0.59
C ALA A 137 -13.48 -10.72 0.10
N MET A 138 -12.77 -11.40 0.99
CA MET A 138 -11.72 -12.36 0.64
C MET A 138 -12.27 -13.79 0.53
N VAL A 139 -11.80 -14.52 -0.49
CA VAL A 139 -12.14 -15.94 -0.68
C VAL A 139 -10.88 -16.76 -0.45
N ALA A 140 -10.89 -17.68 0.51
CA ALA A 140 -9.76 -18.53 0.90
C ALA A 140 -8.53 -17.81 1.49
N TRP A 141 -8.57 -16.48 1.66
CA TRP A 141 -7.54 -15.67 2.30
C TRP A 141 -8.10 -14.98 3.53
N ASN A 142 -7.22 -14.61 4.46
CA ASN A 142 -7.55 -13.78 5.61
C ASN A 142 -6.63 -12.55 5.59
N LEU A 143 -7.18 -11.40 5.93
CA LEU A 143 -6.49 -10.11 5.93
C LEU A 143 -5.18 -10.12 6.75
N LYS A 144 -5.16 -10.85 7.88
CA LYS A 144 -3.98 -10.97 8.76
C LYS A 144 -2.83 -11.75 8.14
N ARG A 145 -3.11 -12.58 7.12
CA ARG A 145 -2.08 -13.36 6.40
C ARG A 145 -1.42 -12.58 5.26
N LEU A 146 -1.94 -11.42 4.91
CA LEU A 146 -1.34 -10.58 3.88
C LEU A 146 -0.05 -9.93 4.37
N ALA A 147 0.81 -9.62 3.39
CA ALA A 147 1.86 -8.66 3.58
C ALA A 147 1.29 -7.39 4.21
N ARG A 148 2.07 -6.82 5.14
CA ARG A 148 1.66 -5.66 5.93
C ARG A 148 1.22 -4.50 5.02
N ILE A 149 1.97 -4.26 3.95
CA ILE A 149 1.73 -3.19 2.98
C ILE A 149 0.40 -3.38 2.23
N ASP A 150 0.08 -4.59 1.79
CA ASP A 150 -1.15 -4.88 1.05
C ASP A 150 -2.38 -4.68 1.92
N ARG A 151 -2.30 -5.15 3.16
CA ARG A 151 -3.37 -4.93 4.15
C ARG A 151 -3.60 -3.44 4.39
N ASP A 152 -2.52 -2.66 4.52
CA ASP A 152 -2.64 -1.23 4.78
C ASP A 152 -3.20 -0.49 3.55
N ILE A 153 -2.80 -0.85 2.33
CA ILE A 153 -3.38 -0.31 1.08
C ILE A 153 -4.90 -0.60 1.02
N LEU A 154 -5.30 -1.84 1.32
CA LEU A 154 -6.71 -2.23 1.34
C LEU A 154 -7.51 -1.43 2.37
N ARG A 155 -6.99 -1.28 3.58
CA ARG A 155 -7.63 -0.50 4.65
C ARG A 155 -7.83 0.96 4.25
N LEU A 156 -6.78 1.60 3.75
CA LEU A 156 -6.83 2.99 3.30
C LEU A 156 -7.90 3.19 2.22
N ALA A 157 -7.97 2.28 1.25
CA ALA A 157 -8.95 2.35 0.16
C ALA A 157 -10.39 2.23 0.68
N VAL A 158 -10.68 1.25 1.54
CA VAL A 158 -12.01 1.06 2.12
C VAL A 158 -12.41 2.26 2.98
N VAL A 159 -11.48 2.82 3.74
CA VAL A 159 -11.73 4.02 4.56
C VAL A 159 -12.08 5.22 3.67
N GLU A 160 -11.34 5.41 2.58
CA GLU A 160 -11.59 6.50 1.63
C GLU A 160 -12.97 6.40 0.97
N MET A 161 -13.36 5.19 0.57
CA MET A 161 -14.68 4.93 -0.03
C MET A 161 -15.80 5.17 0.96
N THR A 162 -15.66 4.62 2.17
CA THR A 162 -16.76 4.53 3.14
C THR A 162 -16.93 5.78 3.99
N TYR A 163 -15.82 6.42 4.40
CA TYR A 163 -15.86 7.50 5.39
C TYR A 163 -15.45 8.86 4.84
N LEU A 164 -14.74 8.92 3.70
CA LEU A 164 -14.26 10.18 3.11
C LEU A 164 -14.99 10.57 1.82
N GLY A 165 -16.01 9.81 1.42
CA GLY A 165 -16.84 10.08 0.24
C GLY A 165 -16.07 10.09 -1.09
N THR A 166 -14.92 9.41 -1.15
CA THR A 166 -14.17 9.28 -2.41
C THR A 166 -14.87 8.27 -3.30
N PRO A 167 -15.18 8.58 -4.57
CA PRO A 167 -15.83 7.62 -5.46
C PRO A 167 -15.04 6.32 -5.57
N ASP A 168 -15.72 5.18 -5.49
CA ASP A 168 -15.11 3.84 -5.46
C ASP A 168 -14.07 3.63 -6.55
N ARG A 169 -14.40 4.03 -7.78
CA ARG A 169 -13.49 3.90 -8.93
C ARG A 169 -12.18 4.66 -8.72
N VAL A 170 -12.24 5.83 -8.08
CA VAL A 170 -11.05 6.66 -7.81
C VAL A 170 -10.22 6.01 -6.69
N ALA A 171 -10.84 5.62 -5.58
CA ALA A 171 -10.13 4.97 -4.47
C ALA A 171 -9.48 3.65 -4.89
N ILE A 172 -10.18 2.82 -5.67
CA ILE A 172 -9.64 1.56 -6.22
C ILE A 172 -8.44 1.83 -7.13
N ASN A 173 -8.57 2.79 -8.06
CA ASN A 173 -7.47 3.09 -8.97
C ASN A 173 -6.24 3.58 -8.22
N GLU A 174 -6.40 4.45 -7.22
CA GLU A 174 -5.27 4.95 -6.43
C GLU A 174 -4.64 3.86 -5.56
N ALA A 175 -5.44 2.94 -5.00
CA ALA A 175 -4.95 1.77 -4.28
C ALA A 175 -4.12 0.84 -5.19
N VAL A 176 -4.58 0.61 -6.42
CA VAL A 176 -3.83 -0.17 -7.43
C VAL A 176 -2.52 0.50 -7.79
N GLU A 177 -2.52 1.82 -7.95
CA GLU A 177 -1.31 2.59 -8.24
C GLU A 177 -0.32 2.56 -7.06
N LEU A 178 -0.79 2.56 -5.81
CA LEU A 178 0.07 2.32 -4.65
C LEU A 178 0.62 0.89 -4.65
N ALA A 179 -0.21 -0.10 -4.93
CA ALA A 179 0.22 -1.50 -4.99
C ALA A 179 1.31 -1.73 -6.03
N LYS A 180 1.20 -1.14 -7.21
CA LYS A 180 2.27 -1.21 -8.23
C LYS A 180 3.60 -0.62 -7.76
N ARG A 181 3.57 0.32 -6.82
CA ARG A 181 4.79 0.96 -6.29
C ARG A 181 5.35 0.23 -5.07
N TYR A 182 4.50 -0.37 -4.25
CA TYR A 182 4.86 -0.84 -2.90
C TYR A 182 4.63 -2.32 -2.63
N SER A 183 3.87 -3.00 -3.49
CA SER A 183 3.59 -4.43 -3.37
C SER A 183 4.40 -5.23 -4.38
N ASP A 184 4.36 -6.55 -4.24
CA ASP A 184 4.97 -7.50 -5.15
C ASP A 184 4.18 -7.58 -6.48
N ASP A 185 4.75 -8.27 -7.48
CA ASP A 185 4.27 -8.32 -8.87
C ASP A 185 2.79 -8.70 -9.05
N ASP A 186 2.20 -9.45 -8.11
CA ASP A 186 0.79 -9.87 -8.15
C ASP A 186 -0.13 -9.09 -7.21
N GLY A 187 0.42 -8.24 -6.34
CA GLY A 187 -0.33 -7.54 -5.30
C GLY A 187 -1.39 -6.59 -5.86
N TYR A 188 -1.08 -5.86 -6.94
CA TYR A 188 -2.03 -4.91 -7.53
C TYR A 188 -3.27 -5.59 -8.14
N ARG A 189 -3.11 -6.80 -8.71
CA ARG A 189 -4.24 -7.58 -9.25
C ARG A 189 -5.12 -8.09 -8.12
N PHE A 190 -4.48 -8.61 -7.08
CA PHE A 190 -5.16 -9.08 -5.88
C PHE A 190 -5.98 -7.96 -5.21
N ILE A 191 -5.34 -6.81 -4.95
CA ILE A 191 -5.96 -5.63 -4.33
C ILE A 191 -7.17 -5.14 -5.15
N ASN A 192 -7.01 -5.00 -6.47
CA ASN A 192 -8.13 -4.62 -7.36
C ASN A 192 -9.30 -5.62 -7.25
N GLY A 193 -9.01 -6.92 -7.20
CA GLY A 193 -10.02 -7.96 -7.07
C GLY A 193 -10.78 -7.90 -5.74
N VAL A 194 -10.06 -7.70 -4.62
CA VAL A 194 -10.67 -7.56 -3.29
C VAL A 194 -11.56 -6.34 -3.23
N LEU A 195 -11.06 -5.16 -3.62
CA LEU A 195 -11.82 -3.92 -3.51
C LEU A 195 -13.08 -3.90 -4.40
N ARG A 196 -13.03 -4.51 -5.59
CA ARG A 196 -14.24 -4.68 -6.42
C ARG A 196 -15.31 -5.54 -5.75
N ARG A 197 -14.89 -6.59 -5.01
CA ARG A 197 -15.83 -7.41 -4.24
C ARG A 197 -16.40 -6.67 -3.05
N VAL A 198 -15.62 -5.81 -2.38
CA VAL A 198 -16.12 -4.91 -1.32
C VAL A 198 -17.27 -4.05 -1.87
N VAL A 199 -17.05 -3.37 -3.00
CA VAL A 199 -18.06 -2.51 -3.63
C VAL A 199 -19.30 -3.30 -4.05
N THR A 200 -19.11 -4.46 -4.68
CA THR A 200 -20.23 -5.30 -5.15
C THR A 200 -21.09 -5.79 -3.99
N ARG A 201 -20.49 -6.07 -2.83
CA ARG A 201 -21.21 -6.46 -1.62
C ARG A 201 -21.95 -5.29 -0.98
N GLY A 202 -21.33 -4.12 -0.88
CA GLY A 202 -21.96 -2.91 -0.32
C GLY A 202 -23.19 -2.43 -1.12
N LEU A 203 -23.17 -2.58 -2.45
CA LEU A 203 -24.33 -2.29 -3.31
C LEU A 203 -25.49 -3.28 -3.14
N GLY A 204 -25.24 -4.48 -2.60
CA GLY A 204 -26.26 -5.51 -2.36
C GLY A 204 -27.15 -5.21 -1.15
N ASP A 205 -26.61 -4.56 -0.12
CA ASP A 205 -27.35 -4.24 1.11
C ASP A 205 -28.28 -3.02 0.95
N GLU A 206 -27.94 -2.05 0.08
CA GLU A 206 -28.84 -0.93 -0.25
C GLU A 206 -30.03 -1.37 -1.13
N ALA A 207 -29.85 -2.36 -2.00
CA ALA A 207 -30.95 -2.90 -2.81
C ALA A 207 -31.95 -3.71 -1.97
N ALA A 208 -31.47 -4.50 -1.01
CA ALA A 208 -32.31 -5.31 -0.12
C ALA A 208 -33.11 -4.48 0.90
N SER A 209 -32.62 -3.30 1.29
CA SER A 209 -33.31 -2.40 2.23
C SER A 209 -34.31 -1.45 1.55
N SER A 210 -34.28 -1.33 0.22
CA SER A 210 -35.27 -0.60 -0.59
C SER A 210 -36.53 -1.44 -0.92
N GLU A 211 -36.41 -2.78 -0.99
CA GLU A 211 -37.56 -3.67 -1.29
C GLU A 211 -38.42 -4.02 -0.06
N ALA A 212 -37.92 -3.81 1.17
CA ALA A 212 -38.62 -4.18 2.40
C ALA A 212 -39.70 -3.18 2.86
N THR A 213 -39.88 -2.03 2.20
CA THR A 213 -40.85 -0.99 2.59
C THR A 213 -42.13 -0.94 1.74
N VAL A 214 -42.29 -1.84 0.76
CA VAL A 214 -43.44 -1.76 -0.18
C VAL A 214 -44.57 -2.77 0.11
N ASP A 215 -44.38 -3.76 0.99
CA ASP A 215 -45.44 -4.74 1.28
C ASP A 215 -46.00 -4.59 2.72
N SER A 216 -46.92 -3.63 2.87
CA SER A 216 -47.94 -3.68 3.92
C SER A 216 -49.30 -3.62 3.24
N PRO A 217 -50.05 -4.74 3.15
CA PRO A 217 -51.41 -4.69 2.67
C PRO A 217 -52.26 -4.09 3.78
N VAL A 218 -52.78 -2.89 3.53
CA VAL A 218 -53.92 -2.33 4.24
C VAL A 218 -55.13 -3.21 3.91
N GLY A 219 -55.64 -3.91 4.92
CA GLY A 219 -56.87 -4.71 4.88
C GLY A 219 -57.34 -5.03 6.27
#